data_AF-A0A6N8V4R5-F1
#
_entry.id   AF-A0A6N8V4R5-F1
#
_cell.length_a   1.000
_cell.length_b   1.000
_cell.length_c   1.000
_cell.angle_alpha   90.00
_cell.angle_beta   90.00
_cell.angle_gamma   90.00
#
_symmetry.space_group_name_H-M   'P 1'
#
loop_
_entity.id
_entity.type
_entity.pdbx_description
1 polymer ?
#
loop_
_entity_poly.entity_id
_entity_poly.type
_entity_poly.pdbx_seq_one_letter_code
_entity_poly.pdbx_strand_id
1 'polypeptide(L)'
;MHDTFGAAAAVSGSVGLWALRAEAAVRDFDQRLVVRGTVGLDRTFPIAGRDLYVVIEYQRDGAGAESPDDLLAAATSRAFTQGEMQVLGRDTGALQLSWQLHPLVSASTLFLGSLRDASFMFGPGLSYSVTQGASFRIGAFTGVGEDATLDGSILRFGSEYGSIPRFLYTSMNFFF
;
A
#
# COMPACT_ATOMS: atom_id res chain seq x y z
N MET A 1 -21.25 14.34 -15.79
CA MET A 1 -20.17 14.79 -16.69
C MET A 1 -19.29 13.59 -16.98
N HIS A 2 -18.99 13.34 -18.26
CA HIS A 2 -18.10 12.26 -18.70
C HIS A 2 -16.64 12.72 -18.65
N ASP A 3 -15.74 11.82 -18.29
CA ASP A 3 -14.30 12.04 -18.44
C ASP A 3 -13.98 12.19 -19.93
N THR A 4 -13.22 13.22 -20.29
CA THR A 4 -12.97 13.61 -21.68
C THR A 4 -11.72 12.95 -22.28
N PHE A 5 -10.78 12.50 -21.43
CA PHE A 5 -9.54 11.85 -21.85
C PHE A 5 -8.93 10.96 -20.74
N GLY A 6 -8.37 9.82 -21.14
CA GLY A 6 -7.57 8.96 -20.28
C GLY A 6 -6.59 8.11 -21.09
N ALA A 7 -5.38 7.94 -20.57
CA ALA A 7 -4.37 7.04 -21.14
C ALA A 7 -3.57 6.36 -20.03
N ALA A 8 -3.08 5.15 -20.26
CA ALA A 8 -2.23 4.43 -19.33
C ALA A 8 -1.17 3.61 -20.08
N ALA A 9 -0.03 3.42 -19.44
CA ALA A 9 1.05 2.57 -19.91
C ALA A 9 1.69 1.83 -18.72
N ALA A 10 2.14 0.61 -18.97
CA ALA A 10 2.84 -0.21 -18.00
C ALA A 10 4.06 -0.84 -18.66
N VAL A 11 5.14 -0.97 -17.91
CA VAL A 11 6.34 -1.69 -18.31
C VAL A 11 6.80 -2.57 -17.15
N SER A 12 7.18 -3.79 -17.48
CA SER A 12 7.82 -4.70 -16.53
C SER A 12 8.97 -5.43 -17.21
N GLY A 13 9.95 -5.83 -16.41
CA GLY A 13 11.13 -6.51 -16.90
C GLY A 13 12.08 -6.86 -15.76
N SER A 14 13.29 -7.28 -16.10
CA SER A 14 14.32 -7.59 -15.12
C SER A 14 15.70 -7.12 -15.55
N VAL A 15 16.51 -6.76 -14.56
CA VAL A 15 17.93 -6.46 -14.72
C VAL A 15 18.71 -7.35 -13.74
N GLY A 16 19.33 -8.41 -14.27
CA GLY A 16 19.94 -9.44 -13.45
C GLY A 16 18.90 -10.14 -12.57
N LEU A 17 19.08 -10.07 -11.25
CA LEU A 17 18.21 -10.70 -10.25
C LEU A 17 17.11 -9.76 -9.71
N TRP A 18 17.01 -8.56 -10.26
CA TRP A 18 15.98 -7.59 -9.89
C TRP A 18 14.88 -7.61 -10.93
N ALA A 19 13.64 -7.80 -10.50
CA ALA A 19 12.49 -7.48 -11.31
C ALA A 19 12.10 -6.02 -11.08
N LEU A 20 11.59 -5.39 -12.12
CA LEU A 20 11.22 -3.97 -12.17
C LEU A 20 9.81 -3.89 -12.75
N ARG A 21 8.99 -3.02 -12.17
CA ARG A 21 7.65 -2.70 -12.66
C ARG A 21 7.43 -1.19 -12.59
N ALA A 22 6.82 -0.63 -13.60
CA ALA A 22 6.38 0.75 -13.58
C ALA A 22 5.07 0.89 -14.34
N GLU A 23 4.15 1.65 -13.78
CA GLU A 23 2.86 1.96 -14.37
C GLU A 23 2.62 3.46 -14.29
N ALA A 24 1.98 4.02 -15.30
CA ALA A 24 1.55 5.41 -15.28
C ALA A 24 0.21 5.53 -15.97
N ALA A 25 -0.67 6.36 -15.42
CA ALA A 25 -1.92 6.74 -16.02
C ALA A 25 -2.14 8.24 -15.92
N VAL A 26 -2.78 8.79 -16.93
CA VAL A 26 -3.20 10.18 -17.00
C VAL A 26 -4.69 10.23 -17.26
N ARG A 27 -5.39 11.10 -16.54
CA ARG A 27 -6.82 11.37 -16.75
C ARG A 27 -7.15 12.83 -16.60
N ASP A 28 -8.18 13.27 -17.29
CA ASP A 28 -8.81 14.56 -17.05
C ASP A 28 -9.85 14.44 -15.93
N PHE A 29 -9.66 15.21 -14.86
CA PHE A 29 -10.64 15.42 -13.80
C PHE A 29 -10.99 16.89 -13.74
N ASP A 30 -12.22 17.24 -14.11
CA ASP A 30 -12.76 18.59 -14.05
C ASP A 30 -11.83 19.63 -14.71
N GLN A 31 -11.36 19.34 -15.93
CA GLN A 31 -10.40 20.16 -16.70
C GLN A 31 -8.98 20.24 -16.11
N ARG A 32 -8.66 19.37 -15.14
CA ARG A 32 -7.33 19.21 -14.59
C ARG A 32 -6.76 17.86 -14.99
N LEU A 33 -5.61 17.88 -15.63
CA LEU A 33 -4.84 16.67 -15.94
C LEU A 33 -4.23 16.12 -14.65
N VAL A 34 -4.67 14.93 -14.25
CA VAL A 34 -4.14 14.19 -13.10
C VAL A 34 -3.27 13.05 -13.61
N VAL A 35 -2.05 12.97 -13.10
CA VAL A 35 -1.12 11.88 -13.37
C VAL A 35 -1.01 11.01 -12.13
N ARG A 36 -1.14 9.70 -12.31
CA ARG A 36 -0.80 8.70 -11.29
C ARG A 36 0.20 7.71 -11.84
N GLY A 37 0.94 7.06 -10.97
CA GLY A 37 1.85 6.02 -11.38
C GLY A 37 2.57 5.36 -10.23
N THR A 38 3.17 4.23 -10.52
CA THR A 38 3.96 3.44 -9.59
C THR A 38 5.29 3.08 -10.24
N VAL A 39 6.31 2.93 -9.41
CA VAL A 39 7.56 2.27 -9.79
C VAL A 39 7.98 1.39 -8.64
N GLY A 40 8.25 0.14 -8.96
CA GLY A 40 8.60 -0.87 -7.98
C GLY A 40 9.68 -1.79 -8.49
N LEU A 41 10.32 -2.45 -7.54
CA LEU A 41 11.32 -3.47 -7.79
C LEU A 41 11.21 -4.56 -6.74
N ASP A 42 11.52 -5.78 -7.14
CA ASP A 42 11.50 -6.93 -6.25
C ASP A 42 12.68 -7.85 -6.48
N ARG A 43 13.04 -8.57 -5.41
CA ARG A 43 14.15 -9.51 -5.40
C ARG A 43 14.05 -10.50 -4.26
N THR A 44 14.52 -11.72 -4.53
CA THR A 44 14.78 -12.74 -3.51
C THR A 44 16.25 -12.72 -3.07
N PHE A 45 16.47 -12.75 -1.76
CA PHE A 45 17.77 -12.84 -1.12
C PHE A 45 17.89 -14.17 -0.37
N PRO A 46 18.92 -14.99 -0.67
CA PRO A 46 19.22 -16.16 0.13
C PRO A 46 19.93 -15.71 1.43
N ILE A 47 19.26 -15.88 2.57
CA ILE A 47 19.76 -15.53 3.90
C ILE A 47 19.71 -16.77 4.78
N ALA A 48 20.88 -17.22 5.27
CA ALA A 48 21.00 -18.41 6.12
C ALA A 48 20.33 -19.67 5.54
N GLY A 49 20.42 -19.86 4.22
CA GLY A 49 19.81 -21.01 3.52
C GLY A 49 18.29 -20.92 3.36
N ARG A 50 17.71 -19.73 3.55
CA ARG A 50 16.28 -19.43 3.40
C ARG A 50 16.08 -18.24 2.49
N ASP A 51 14.90 -18.16 1.87
CA ASP A 51 14.59 -17.10 0.94
C ASP A 51 13.83 -15.95 1.63
N LEU A 52 14.43 -14.76 1.57
CA LEU A 52 13.78 -13.49 1.87
C LEU A 52 13.40 -12.81 0.56
N TYR A 53 12.11 -12.76 0.26
CA TYR A 53 11.57 -11.98 -0.84
C TYR A 53 11.25 -10.55 -0.37
N VAL A 54 11.69 -9.57 -1.14
CA VAL A 54 11.55 -8.14 -0.84
C VAL A 54 10.92 -7.44 -2.04
N VAL A 55 9.90 -6.64 -1.80
CA VAL A 55 9.30 -5.72 -2.77
C VAL A 55 9.39 -4.31 -2.22
N ILE A 56 9.86 -3.37 -3.04
CA ILE A 56 9.86 -1.94 -2.74
C ILE A 56 9.10 -1.26 -3.85
N GLU A 57 8.15 -0.39 -3.50
CA GLU A 57 7.38 0.38 -4.48
C GLU A 57 7.21 1.82 -4.01
N TYR A 58 7.23 2.75 -4.95
CA TYR A 58 6.78 4.12 -4.78
C TYR A 58 5.56 4.33 -5.67
N GLN A 59 4.54 4.96 -5.11
CA GLN A 59 3.33 5.35 -5.79
C GLN A 59 3.11 6.84 -5.67
N ARG A 60 2.71 7.44 -6.79
CA ARG A 60 2.22 8.80 -6.88
C ARG A 60 0.78 8.81 -7.33
N ASP A 61 -0.12 9.36 -6.52
CA ASP A 61 -1.51 9.61 -6.87
C ASP A 61 -1.74 11.12 -7.00
N GLY A 62 -1.75 11.65 -8.23
CA GLY A 62 -1.75 13.11 -8.46
C GLY A 62 -2.97 13.88 -7.96
N ALA A 63 -4.06 13.19 -7.60
CA ALA A 63 -5.24 13.76 -6.96
C ALA A 63 -5.25 13.56 -5.43
N GLY A 64 -4.27 12.86 -4.87
CA GLY A 64 -4.13 12.62 -3.44
C GLY A 64 -3.72 13.87 -2.66
N ALA A 65 -3.87 13.79 -1.34
CA ALA A 65 -3.57 14.83 -0.38
C ALA A 65 -2.07 15.21 -0.38
N GLU A 66 -1.80 16.51 -0.32
CA GLU A 66 -0.45 17.06 -0.22
C GLU A 66 0.03 17.17 1.23
N SER A 67 -0.92 17.32 2.15
CA SER A 67 -0.74 17.51 3.58
C SER A 67 -1.89 16.87 4.38
N PRO A 68 -1.75 16.69 5.70
CA PRO A 68 -2.84 16.17 6.54
C PRO A 68 -4.14 16.98 6.47
N ASP A 69 -4.05 18.30 6.31
CA ASP A 69 -5.22 19.19 6.18
C ASP A 69 -6.04 18.89 4.91
N ASP A 70 -5.42 18.30 3.88
CA ASP A 70 -6.08 17.95 2.62
C ASP A 70 -6.73 16.56 2.64
N LEU A 71 -6.47 15.73 3.67
CA LEU A 71 -6.92 14.34 3.71
C LEU A 71 -8.45 14.20 3.67
N LEU A 72 -9.18 15.07 4.36
CA LEU A 72 -10.64 15.06 4.34
C LEU A 72 -11.17 15.45 2.96
N ALA A 73 -10.53 16.43 2.30
CA ALA A 73 -10.88 16.83 0.94
C ALA A 73 -10.59 15.70 -0.05
N ALA A 74 -9.46 15.01 0.08
CA ALA A 74 -9.11 13.85 -0.74
C ALA A 74 -10.13 12.70 -0.55
N ALA A 75 -10.45 12.35 0.70
CA ALA A 75 -11.38 11.25 1.04
C ALA A 75 -12.84 11.52 0.60
N THR A 76 -13.20 12.77 0.40
CA THR A 76 -14.54 13.18 -0.08
C THR A 76 -14.53 13.59 -1.56
N SER A 77 -13.38 13.51 -2.22
CA SER A 77 -13.24 13.90 -3.62
C SER A 77 -13.88 12.89 -4.57
N ARG A 78 -14.23 13.37 -5.77
CA ARG A 78 -14.71 12.52 -6.86
C ARG A 78 -13.69 11.43 -7.22
N ALA A 79 -12.41 11.78 -7.29
CA ALA A 79 -11.35 10.82 -7.61
C ALA A 79 -11.28 9.66 -6.60
N PHE A 80 -11.50 9.92 -5.30
CA PHE A 80 -11.61 8.84 -4.31
C PHE A 80 -12.85 7.97 -4.55
N THR A 81 -14.03 8.57 -4.75
CA THR A 81 -15.27 7.81 -4.97
C THR A 81 -15.27 6.96 -6.24
N GLN A 82 -14.43 7.29 -7.22
CA GLN A 82 -14.27 6.54 -8.47
C GLN A 82 -13.14 5.49 -8.41
N GLY A 83 -12.45 5.34 -7.28
CA GLY A 83 -11.35 4.38 -7.12
C GLY A 83 -10.07 4.78 -7.85
N GLU A 84 -9.86 6.07 -8.07
CA GLU A 84 -8.71 6.59 -8.83
C GLU A 84 -7.47 6.79 -7.96
N MET A 85 -7.65 6.73 -6.64
CA MET A 85 -6.61 6.77 -5.63
C MET A 85 -6.50 5.40 -4.95
N GLN A 86 -5.28 4.92 -4.72
CA GLN A 86 -5.07 3.70 -3.94
C GLN A 86 -5.02 3.99 -2.43
N VAL A 87 -4.48 5.15 -2.10
CA VAL A 87 -4.32 5.70 -0.75
C VAL A 87 -4.70 7.18 -0.80
N LEU A 88 -4.93 7.81 0.35
CA LEU A 88 -5.37 9.22 0.37
C LEU A 88 -4.23 10.18 0.07
N GLY A 89 -3.00 9.83 0.47
CA GLY A 89 -1.81 10.61 0.22
C GLY A 89 -1.36 10.60 -1.24
N ARG A 90 -0.75 11.70 -1.68
CA ARG A 90 -0.23 11.83 -3.04
C ARG A 90 1.03 11.00 -3.30
N ASP A 91 1.83 10.74 -2.27
CA ASP A 91 3.15 10.10 -2.40
C ASP A 91 3.33 9.06 -1.32
N THR A 92 3.33 7.79 -1.71
CA THR A 92 3.33 6.66 -0.78
C THR A 92 4.42 5.67 -1.16
N GLY A 93 5.20 5.26 -0.17
CA GLY A 93 6.14 4.15 -0.28
C GLY A 93 5.52 2.87 0.26
N ALA A 94 5.78 1.75 -0.40
CA ALA A 94 5.44 0.42 0.09
C ALA A 94 6.71 -0.43 0.21
N LEU A 95 6.79 -1.20 1.30
CA LEU A 95 7.78 -2.24 1.49
C LEU A 95 7.07 -3.52 1.91
N GLN A 96 7.27 -4.59 1.15
CA GLN A 96 6.80 -5.92 1.50
C GLN A 96 7.98 -6.85 1.71
N LEU A 97 7.96 -7.60 2.80
CA LEU A 97 8.93 -8.63 3.13
C LEU A 97 8.21 -9.97 3.28
N SER A 98 8.76 -11.03 2.72
CA SER A 98 8.32 -12.40 2.96
C SER A 98 9.51 -13.31 3.17
N TRP A 99 9.60 -13.95 4.34
CA TRP A 99 10.74 -14.78 4.72
C TRP A 99 10.29 -16.19 5.07
N GLN A 100 10.86 -17.19 4.39
CA GLN A 100 10.64 -18.59 4.72
C GLN A 100 11.48 -19.00 5.94
N LEU A 101 10.93 -18.85 7.15
CA LEU A 101 11.61 -19.24 8.39
C LEU A 101 11.84 -20.77 8.48
N HIS A 102 10.88 -21.54 7.99
CA HIS A 102 10.87 -23.01 7.97
C HIS A 102 10.11 -23.50 6.71
N PRO A 103 10.32 -24.73 6.21
CA PRO A 103 9.54 -25.26 5.07
C PRO A 103 8.02 -25.15 5.21
N LEU A 104 7.51 -25.15 6.44
CA LEU A 104 6.08 -25.01 6.75
C LEU A 104 5.68 -23.65 7.31
N VAL A 105 6.63 -22.77 7.64
CA VAL A 105 6.36 -21.49 8.32
C VAL A 105 7.00 -20.34 7.56
N SER A 106 6.18 -19.33 7.22
CA SER A 106 6.65 -18.09 6.62
C SER A 106 6.26 -16.89 7.48
N ALA A 107 7.14 -15.90 7.54
CA ALA A 107 6.83 -14.57 8.04
C ALA A 107 6.59 -13.63 6.87
N SER A 108 5.70 -12.67 7.08
CA SER A 108 5.39 -11.62 6.12
C SER A 108 5.26 -10.28 6.85
N THR A 109 5.61 -9.21 6.18
CA THR A 109 5.48 -7.86 6.72
C THR A 109 5.15 -6.89 5.59
N LEU A 110 4.21 -5.99 5.83
CA LEU A 110 3.87 -4.88 4.96
C LEU A 110 4.13 -3.57 5.70
N PHE A 111 4.76 -2.63 5.02
CA PHE A 111 4.77 -1.22 5.36
C PHE A 111 4.16 -0.44 4.21
N LEU A 112 3.19 0.44 4.49
CA LEU A 112 2.71 1.47 3.59
C LEU A 112 2.93 2.81 4.29
N GLY A 113 3.77 3.68 3.74
CA GLY A 113 4.17 4.93 4.38
C GLY A 113 3.91 6.14 3.50
N SER A 114 3.30 7.17 4.08
CA SER A 114 3.14 8.46 3.43
C SER A 114 4.46 9.21 3.48
N LEU A 115 4.95 9.64 2.31
CA LEU A 115 6.16 10.45 2.20
C LEU A 115 5.89 11.93 2.51
N ARG A 116 4.63 12.29 2.77
CA ARG A 116 4.19 13.68 3.04
C ARG A 116 4.14 14.01 4.53
N ASP A 117 3.73 13.06 5.36
CA ASP A 117 3.59 13.26 6.81
C ASP A 117 4.37 12.23 7.65
N ALA A 118 5.16 11.36 7.00
CA ALA A 118 5.97 10.30 7.63
C ALA A 118 5.17 9.28 8.47
N SER A 119 3.84 9.25 8.33
CA SER A 119 3.01 8.22 8.93
C SER A 119 3.08 6.93 8.12
N PHE A 120 2.79 5.79 8.75
CA PHE A 120 2.77 4.50 8.06
C PHE A 120 1.79 3.51 8.69
N MET A 121 1.29 2.60 7.86
CA MET A 121 0.64 1.38 8.28
C MET A 121 1.65 0.23 8.28
N PHE A 122 1.68 -0.52 9.38
CA PHE A 122 2.51 -1.70 9.57
C PHE A 122 1.64 -2.95 9.72
N GLY A 123 1.94 -3.99 8.94
CA GLY A 123 1.19 -5.24 8.91
C GLY A 123 2.08 -6.47 9.00
N PRO A 124 2.42 -6.96 10.21
CA PRO A 124 3.14 -8.22 10.39
C PRO A 124 2.19 -9.42 10.27
N GLY A 125 2.71 -10.57 9.83
CA GLY A 125 1.96 -11.82 9.83
C GLY A 125 2.83 -13.06 9.74
N LEU A 126 2.28 -14.16 10.25
CA LEU A 126 2.86 -15.49 10.18
C LEU A 126 1.88 -16.43 9.48
N SER A 127 2.38 -17.28 8.60
CA SER A 127 1.61 -18.33 7.96
C SER A 127 2.23 -19.69 8.19
N TYR A 128 1.38 -20.67 8.48
CA TYR A 128 1.72 -22.06 8.68
C TYR A 128 1.00 -22.94 7.66
N SER A 129 1.75 -23.76 6.94
CA SER A 129 1.21 -24.79 6.05
C SER A 129 0.86 -26.03 6.87
N VAL A 130 -0.43 -26.27 7.07
CA VAL A 130 -0.93 -27.41 7.85
C VAL A 130 -0.83 -28.69 7.02
N THR A 131 -1.23 -28.62 5.76
CA THR A 131 -1.09 -29.67 4.75
C THR A 131 -0.75 -29.02 3.41
N GLN A 132 -0.59 -29.82 2.33
CA GLN A 132 -0.44 -29.27 0.98
C GLN A 132 -1.67 -28.48 0.51
N GLY A 133 -2.86 -28.78 1.04
CA GLY A 133 -4.12 -28.13 0.66
C GLY A 133 -4.71 -27.24 1.75
N ALA A 134 -4.01 -27.00 2.86
CA ALA A 134 -4.53 -26.21 3.98
C ALA A 134 -3.46 -25.32 4.60
N SER A 135 -3.79 -24.03 4.79
CA SER A 135 -2.92 -23.07 5.45
C SER A 135 -3.66 -22.28 6.52
N PHE A 136 -2.94 -21.94 7.58
CA PHE A 136 -3.37 -21.03 8.63
C PHE A 136 -2.53 -19.77 8.61
N ARG A 137 -3.14 -18.62 8.90
CA ARG A 137 -2.44 -17.34 9.03
C ARG A 137 -2.93 -16.60 10.25
N ILE A 138 -2.00 -15.92 10.92
CA ILE A 138 -2.27 -14.89 11.92
C ILE A 138 -1.55 -13.62 11.49
N GLY A 139 -2.16 -12.47 11.69
CA GLY A 139 -1.52 -11.19 11.43
C GLY A 139 -2.23 -10.05 12.12
N ALA A 140 -1.60 -8.88 12.07
CA ALA A 140 -2.14 -7.66 12.63
C ALA A 140 -1.93 -6.52 11.65
N PHE A 141 -2.66 -5.42 11.86
CA PHE A 141 -2.37 -4.13 11.24
C PHE A 141 -2.42 -3.05 12.31
N THR A 142 -1.53 -2.07 12.18
CA THR A 142 -1.52 -0.85 13.01
C THR A 142 -1.12 0.34 12.17
N GLY A 143 -1.79 1.47 12.38
CA GLY A 143 -1.30 2.76 11.99
C GLY A 143 -0.26 3.30 12.98
N VAL A 144 0.67 4.10 12.47
CA VAL A 144 1.61 4.92 13.24
C VAL A 144 1.67 6.28 12.59
N GLY A 145 1.37 7.33 13.36
CA GLY A 145 1.30 8.71 12.89
C GLY A 145 0.59 9.58 13.91
N GLU A 146 0.40 10.86 13.58
CA GLU A 146 -0.38 11.79 14.39
C GLU A 146 -1.89 11.51 14.24
N ASP A 147 -2.58 11.38 15.37
CA ASP A 147 -4.01 11.09 15.43
C ASP A 147 -4.87 12.24 14.90
N ALA A 148 -6.07 11.92 14.43
CA ALA A 148 -7.09 12.90 14.15
C ALA A 148 -7.58 13.56 15.44
N THR A 149 -7.78 14.87 15.37
CA THR A 149 -8.27 15.71 16.46
C THR A 149 -9.59 16.36 16.09
N LEU A 150 -10.36 16.76 17.10
CA LEU A 150 -11.55 17.59 16.92
C LEU A 150 -11.20 19.02 17.32
N ASP A 151 -11.24 19.93 16.37
CA ASP A 151 -11.17 21.38 16.61
C ASP A 151 -12.60 21.92 16.65
N GLY A 152 -13.17 21.95 17.86
CA GLY A 152 -14.60 22.16 18.06
C GLY A 152 -15.42 20.99 17.50
N SER A 153 -16.18 21.23 16.43
CA SER A 153 -16.98 20.21 15.72
C SER A 153 -16.35 19.73 14.40
N ILE A 154 -15.16 20.23 14.06
CA ILE A 154 -14.48 19.91 12.80
C ILE A 154 -13.42 18.83 13.05
N LEU A 155 -13.53 17.71 12.34
CA LEU A 155 -12.51 16.67 12.31
C LEU A 155 -11.30 17.13 11.50
N ARG A 156 -10.12 17.10 12.11
CA ARG A 156 -8.83 17.33 11.48
C ARG A 156 -8.00 16.06 11.55
N PHE A 157 -7.52 15.55 10.43
CA PHE A 157 -6.58 14.44 10.43
C PHE A 157 -5.18 14.95 10.80
N GLY A 158 -4.51 14.29 11.75
CA GLY A 158 -3.10 14.59 12.06
C GLY A 158 -2.14 13.99 11.03
N SER A 159 -2.49 12.82 10.49
CA SER A 159 -1.75 12.14 9.42
C SER A 159 -2.61 11.10 8.73
N GLU A 160 -2.17 10.60 7.59
CA GLU A 160 -2.89 9.60 6.79
C GLU A 160 -3.11 8.29 7.57
N TYR A 161 -2.08 7.80 8.26
CA TYR A 161 -2.13 6.51 8.96
C TYR A 161 -2.32 6.61 10.47
N GLY A 162 -2.31 7.81 11.07
CA GLY A 162 -2.36 7.97 12.53
C GLY A 162 -3.58 7.35 13.19
N SER A 163 -4.77 7.55 12.60
CA SER A 163 -6.03 7.04 13.15
C SER A 163 -6.49 5.70 12.57
N ILE A 164 -5.60 4.96 11.90
CA ILE A 164 -5.94 3.61 11.43
C ILE A 164 -6.09 2.69 12.65
N PRO A 165 -7.26 2.04 12.80
CA PRO A 165 -7.50 1.18 13.94
C PRO A 165 -6.56 -0.03 13.94
N ARG A 166 -6.20 -0.46 15.15
CA ARG A 166 -5.41 -1.68 15.34
C ARG A 166 -6.33 -2.88 15.34
N PHE A 167 -6.02 -3.86 14.51
CA PHE A 167 -6.79 -5.11 14.50
C PHE A 167 -5.89 -6.32 14.30
N LEU A 168 -6.33 -7.42 14.91
CA LEU A 168 -5.77 -8.74 14.76
C LEU A 168 -6.71 -9.55 13.87
N TYR A 169 -6.14 -10.38 13.00
CA TYR A 169 -6.92 -11.33 12.23
C TYR A 169 -6.27 -12.72 12.28
N THR A 170 -7.12 -13.72 12.07
CA THR A 170 -6.71 -15.07 11.73
C THR A 170 -7.45 -15.49 10.47
N SER A 171 -6.84 -16.34 9.65
CA SER A 171 -7.50 -16.94 8.50
C SER A 171 -7.06 -18.37 8.28
N MET A 172 -7.97 -19.16 7.71
CA MET A 172 -7.71 -20.53 7.31
C MET A 172 -8.18 -20.71 5.87
N ASN A 173 -7.28 -21.20 5.02
CA ASN A 173 -7.57 -21.41 3.60
C ASN A 173 -7.48 -22.90 3.29
N PHE A 174 -8.41 -23.39 2.48
CA PHE A 174 -8.47 -24.76 1.99
C PHE A 174 -8.49 -24.74 0.47
N PHE A 175 -7.66 -25.56 -0.16
CA PHE A 175 -7.55 -25.72 -1.60
C PHE A 175 -7.94 -27.16 -1.95
N PHE A 176 -8.80 -27.31 -2.96
CA PHE A 176 -9.37 -28.57 -3.43
C PHE A 176 -9.12 -28.76 -4.92
#